data_AF-A0A963T595-F1
#
_entry.id   AF-A0A963T595-F1
#
_cell.length_a   1.000
_cell.length_b   1.000
_cell.length_c   1.000
_cell.angle_alpha   90.00
_cell.angle_beta   90.00
_cell.angle_gamma   90.00
#
_symmetry.space_group_name_H-M   'P 1'
#
loop_
_entity.id
_entity.type
_entity.pdbx_description
1 polymer ?
#
loop_
_entity_poly.entity_id
_entity_poly.type
_entity_poly.pdbx_seq_one_letter_code
_entity_poly.pdbx_strand_id
1 'polypeptide(L)'
;MLRFTMIMLCFVLAAAAAGRYQAEAAVRDTRIELRRLDQAKERELSSIQLLKAEVAYLENPERLSGIAGNMTSLEPLSGAQLMTAEDFKLAFGAGGKNGQARANGDGQPVEVADLGVAGAH
;
A
#
# COMPACT_ATOMS: atom_id res chain seq x y z
N MET A 1 6.36 67.56 -33.96
CA MET A 1 6.78 66.16 -34.18
C MET A 1 7.86 65.70 -33.19
N LEU A 2 9.01 66.38 -33.07
CA LEU A 2 10.12 66.01 -32.16
C LEU A 2 9.74 65.79 -30.68
N ARG A 3 8.80 66.59 -30.14
CA ARG A 3 8.34 66.43 -28.74
C ARG A 3 7.56 65.12 -28.53
N PHE A 4 6.76 64.72 -29.51
CA PHE A 4 5.94 63.51 -29.42
C PHE A 4 6.81 62.25 -29.53
N THR A 5 7.79 62.27 -30.45
CA THR A 5 8.77 61.18 -30.56
C THR A 5 9.61 61.02 -29.30
N MET A 6 9.97 62.12 -28.63
CA MET A 6 10.73 62.06 -27.38
C MET A 6 9.91 61.45 -26.24
N ILE A 7 8.63 61.84 -26.11
CA ILE A 7 7.71 61.26 -25.13
C ILE A 7 7.52 59.75 -25.38
N MET A 8 7.32 59.35 -26.63
CA MET A 8 7.16 57.94 -26.99
C MET A 8 8.43 57.13 -26.64
N LEU A 9 9.61 57.67 -26.94
CA LEU A 9 10.88 57.03 -26.60
C LEU A 9 11.06 56.87 -25.08
N CYS A 10 10.67 57.87 -24.28
CA CYS A 10 10.67 57.77 -22.83
C CYS A 10 9.75 56.64 -22.32
N PHE A 11 8.56 56.48 -22.91
CA PHE A 11 7.66 55.39 -22.55
C PHE A 11 8.23 54.02 -22.90
N VAL A 12 8.87 53.87 -24.07
CA VAL A 12 9.53 52.62 -24.45
C VAL A 12 10.66 52.29 -23.47
N LEU A 13 11.47 53.27 -23.08
CA LEU A 13 12.54 53.07 -22.10
C LEU A 13 11.98 52.66 -20.72
N ALA A 14 10.93 53.33 -20.27
CA ALA A 14 10.27 53.02 -19.00
C ALA A 14 9.66 51.60 -19.02
N ALA A 15 9.01 51.22 -20.13
CA ALA A 15 8.47 49.88 -20.30
C ALA A 15 9.57 48.81 -20.33
N ALA A 16 10.70 49.05 -21.00
CA ALA A 16 11.83 48.14 -21.02
C ALA A 16 12.45 47.95 -19.63
N ALA A 17 12.61 49.03 -18.86
CA ALA A 17 13.10 48.97 -17.49
C ALA A 17 12.15 48.19 -16.58
N ALA A 18 10.85 48.46 -16.67
CA ALA A 18 9.83 47.74 -15.90
C ALA A 18 9.77 46.25 -16.26
N GLY A 19 9.83 45.92 -17.56
CA GLY A 19 9.82 44.54 -18.03
C GLY A 19 11.03 43.75 -17.53
N ARG A 20 12.22 44.35 -17.57
CA ARG A 20 13.42 43.71 -17.01
C ARG A 20 13.29 43.47 -15.50
N TYR A 21 12.78 44.46 -14.76
CA TYR A 21 12.59 44.32 -13.32
C TYR A 21 11.63 43.18 -12.97
N GLN A 22 10.50 43.06 -13.68
CA GLN A 22 9.56 41.96 -13.46
C GLN A 22 10.16 40.59 -13.79
N ALA A 23 10.93 40.48 -14.87
CA ALA A 23 11.61 39.24 -15.22
C ALA A 23 12.62 38.81 -14.14
N GLU A 24 13.42 39.76 -13.62
CA GLU A 24 14.36 39.47 -12.54
C GLU A 24 13.64 39.07 -11.24
N ALA A 25 12.53 39.72 -10.92
CA ALA A 25 11.72 39.39 -9.75
C ALA A 25 11.15 37.97 -9.84
N ALA A 26 10.52 37.63 -10.97
CA ALA A 26 9.96 36.29 -11.20
C ALA A 26 11.03 35.19 -11.08
N VAL A 27 12.23 35.42 -11.65
CA VAL A 27 13.33 34.46 -11.54
C VAL A 27 13.80 34.30 -10.09
N ARG A 28 13.86 35.39 -9.31
CA ARG A 28 14.22 35.32 -7.88
C ARG A 28 13.21 34.49 -7.10
N ASP A 29 11.93 34.72 -7.33
CA ASP A 29 10.85 33.99 -6.64
C ASP A 29 10.89 32.50 -6.98
N THR A 30 10.99 32.15 -8.27
CA THR A 30 11.14 30.76 -8.70
C THR A 30 12.39 30.09 -8.10
N ARG A 31 13.51 30.81 -7.99
CA ARG A 31 14.72 30.26 -7.35
C ARG A 31 14.54 30.01 -5.86
N ILE A 32 13.80 30.88 -5.16
CA ILE A 32 13.50 30.69 -3.74
C ILE A 32 12.60 29.47 -3.57
N GLU A 33 11.58 29.34 -4.40
CA GLU A 33 10.68 28.20 -4.39
C GLU A 33 11.42 26.89 -4.69
N LEU A 34 12.28 26.87 -5.72
CA LEU A 34 13.08 25.71 -6.06
C LEU A 34 13.96 25.25 -4.89
N ARG A 35 14.63 26.18 -4.21
CA ARG A 35 15.43 25.87 -3.01
C ARG A 35 14.59 25.29 -1.87
N ARG A 36 13.36 25.79 -1.69
CA ARG A 36 12.44 25.25 -0.68
C ARG A 36 12.03 23.82 -1.02
N LEU A 37 11.74 23.55 -2.29
CA LEU A 37 11.40 22.21 -2.77
C LEU A 37 12.58 21.25 -2.61
N ASP A 38 13.80 21.66 -2.95
CA ASP A 38 15.00 20.83 -2.79
C ASP A 38 15.22 20.47 -1.30
N GLN A 39 15.09 21.43 -0.39
CA GLN A 39 15.18 21.19 1.05
C GLN A 39 14.05 20.29 1.58
N ALA A 40 12.84 20.38 1.01
CA ALA A 40 11.74 19.48 1.37
C ALA A 40 12.03 18.05 0.90
N LYS A 41 12.51 17.92 -0.35
CA LYS A 41 12.89 16.64 -0.95
C LYS A 41 14.01 15.94 -0.17
N GLU A 42 15.06 16.66 0.22
CA GLU A 42 16.15 16.09 1.02
C GLU A 42 15.65 15.55 2.36
N ARG A 43 14.77 16.29 3.04
CA ARG A 43 14.16 15.85 4.29
C ARG A 43 13.31 14.59 4.09
N GLU A 44 12.51 14.56 3.05
CA GLU A 44 11.66 13.40 2.75
C GLU A 44 12.48 12.15 2.38
N LEU A 45 13.55 12.31 1.59
CA LEU A 45 14.47 11.23 1.28
C LEU A 45 15.15 10.67 2.53
N SER A 46 15.53 11.52 3.48
CA SER A 46 16.07 11.08 4.77
C SER A 46 15.05 10.28 5.57
N SER A 47 13.78 10.75 5.64
CA SER A 47 12.70 10.01 6.30
C SER A 47 12.45 8.64 5.64
N ILE A 48 12.48 8.56 4.31
CA ILE A 48 12.34 7.29 3.59
C ILE A 48 13.49 6.34 3.91
N GLN A 49 14.73 6.84 3.99
CA GLN A 49 15.88 6.00 4.34
C GLN A 49 15.77 5.46 5.77
N LEU A 50 15.35 6.30 6.72
CA LEU A 50 15.10 5.89 8.09
C LEU A 50 14.02 4.80 8.13
N LEU A 51 12.88 5.05 7.48
CA LEU A 51 11.77 4.09 7.45
C LEU A 51 12.18 2.77 6.78
N LYS A 52 12.98 2.82 5.72
CA LYS A 52 13.54 1.60 5.10
C LYS A 52 14.45 0.84 6.06
N ALA A 53 15.25 1.53 6.85
CA ALA A 53 16.10 0.89 7.86
C ALA A 53 15.25 0.27 8.98
N GLU A 54 14.19 0.94 9.42
CA GLU A 54 13.24 0.42 10.40
C GLU A 54 12.51 -0.82 9.88
N VAL A 55 12.01 -0.78 8.64
CA VAL A 55 11.38 -1.94 7.99
C VAL A 55 12.36 -3.08 7.87
N ALA A 56 13.59 -2.85 7.40
CA ALA A 56 14.61 -3.88 7.31
C ALA A 56 14.95 -4.50 8.68
N TYR A 57 14.87 -3.71 9.75
CA TYR A 57 15.05 -4.20 11.11
C TYR A 57 13.86 -5.06 11.59
N LEU A 58 12.62 -4.65 11.28
CA LEU A 58 11.40 -5.38 11.63
C LEU A 58 11.25 -6.68 10.83
N GLU A 59 11.62 -6.65 9.55
CA GLU A 59 11.56 -7.79 8.63
C GLU A 59 12.75 -8.74 8.76
N ASN A 60 13.65 -8.51 9.71
CA ASN A 60 14.81 -9.38 9.91
C ASN A 60 14.35 -10.82 10.20
N PRO A 61 14.61 -11.78 9.29
CA PRO A 61 14.08 -13.15 9.39
C PRO A 61 14.60 -13.88 10.62
N GLU A 62 15.78 -13.53 11.13
CA GLU A 62 16.38 -14.16 12.30
C GLU A 62 15.74 -13.65 13.61
N ARG A 63 15.28 -12.39 13.63
CA ARG A 63 14.45 -11.88 14.75
C ARG A 63 13.03 -12.43 14.68
N LEU A 64 12.46 -12.48 13.48
CA LEU A 64 11.11 -13.01 13.27
C LEU A 64 11.03 -14.51 13.59
N SER A 65 12.05 -15.31 13.25
CA SER A 65 12.12 -16.73 13.62
C SER A 65 12.27 -16.94 15.13
N GLY A 66 13.06 -16.10 15.81
CA GLY A 66 13.18 -16.11 17.26
C GLY A 66 11.89 -15.70 17.98
N ILE A 67 11.19 -14.68 17.48
CA ILE A 67 9.88 -14.28 18.04
C ILE A 67 8.83 -15.34 17.76
N ALA A 68 8.80 -15.90 16.54
CA ALA A 68 7.91 -17.00 16.20
C ALA A 68 8.15 -18.18 17.15
N GLY A 69 9.38 -18.65 17.33
CA GLY A 69 9.68 -19.76 18.24
C GLY A 69 9.30 -19.51 19.71
N ASN A 70 9.32 -18.25 20.16
CA ASN A 70 8.99 -17.89 21.55
C ASN A 70 7.49 -17.64 21.80
N MET A 71 6.75 -17.07 20.82
CA MET A 71 5.34 -16.70 20.96
C MET A 71 4.39 -17.74 20.38
N THR A 72 4.85 -18.45 19.36
CA THR A 72 4.13 -19.57 18.77
C THR A 72 5.01 -20.79 18.99
N SER A 73 4.63 -21.71 19.88
CA SER A 73 5.31 -23.01 20.02
C SER A 73 5.13 -23.90 18.78
N LEU A 74 5.16 -23.30 17.59
CA LEU A 74 5.13 -23.93 16.28
C LEU A 74 6.55 -24.42 16.01
N GLU A 75 6.80 -25.66 16.44
CA GLU A 75 7.89 -26.45 15.90
C GLU A 75 7.75 -26.47 14.36
N PRO A 76 8.85 -26.32 13.60
CA PRO A 76 8.79 -26.42 12.15
C PRO A 76 8.12 -27.74 11.78
N LEU A 77 7.04 -27.71 11.00
CA LEU A 77 6.41 -28.94 10.53
C LEU A 77 7.46 -29.75 9.76
N SER A 78 7.91 -30.83 10.36
CA SER A 78 8.78 -31.81 9.72
C SER A 78 8.08 -32.33 8.47
N GLY A 79 8.82 -32.56 7.38
CA GLY A 79 8.29 -33.13 6.15
C GLY A 79 7.53 -34.45 6.33
N ALA A 80 7.72 -35.14 7.45
CA ALA A 80 6.97 -36.32 7.84
C ALA A 80 5.51 -36.04 8.31
N GLN A 81 5.17 -34.79 8.60
CA GLN A 81 3.82 -34.34 9.01
C GLN A 81 3.00 -33.79 7.84
N LEU A 82 3.61 -33.61 6.67
CA LEU A 82 2.92 -33.30 5.43
C LEU A 82 2.32 -34.59 4.88
N MET A 83 1.01 -34.75 5.09
CA MET A 83 0.24 -35.85 4.51
C MET A 83 0.32 -35.76 2.98
N THR A 84 0.69 -36.86 2.32
CA THR A 84 0.76 -36.88 0.85
C THR A 84 -0.64 -36.76 0.26
N ALA A 85 -0.75 -36.27 -0.98
CA ALA A 85 -2.06 -36.12 -1.64
C ALA A 85 -2.79 -37.47 -1.78
N GLU A 86 -2.03 -38.55 -1.85
CA GLU A 86 -2.48 -39.93 -1.85
C GLU A 86 -3.06 -40.34 -0.48
N ASP A 87 -2.37 -40.01 0.62
CA ASP A 87 -2.84 -40.28 1.99
C ASP A 87 -4.13 -39.53 2.31
N PHE A 88 -4.28 -38.29 1.80
CA PHE A 88 -5.51 -37.50 1.94
C PHE A 88 -6.72 -38.12 1.26
N LYS A 89 -6.54 -38.67 0.05
CA LYS A 89 -7.59 -39.41 -0.65
C LYS A 89 -7.95 -40.70 0.08
N LEU A 90 -7.00 -41.35 0.75
CA LEU A 90 -7.27 -42.56 1.51
C LEU A 90 -8.05 -42.27 2.81
N ALA A 91 -7.66 -41.23 3.54
CA ALA A 91 -8.28 -40.85 4.81
C ALA A 91 -9.66 -40.21 4.64
N PHE A 92 -9.88 -39.42 3.57
CA PHE A 92 -11.10 -38.63 3.39
C PHE A 92 -11.87 -38.95 2.10
N GLY A 93 -11.25 -39.64 1.12
CA GLY A 93 -11.90 -40.01 -0.15
C GLY A 93 -12.77 -41.27 -0.09
N ALA A 94 -12.76 -42.01 1.03
CA ALA A 94 -13.59 -43.20 1.24
C ALA A 94 -15.03 -42.89 1.74
N GLY A 95 -15.46 -41.62 1.72
CA GLY A 95 -16.81 -41.20 2.13
C GLY A 95 -17.89 -41.25 1.04
N GLY A 96 -17.58 -41.71 -0.17
CA GLY A 96 -18.49 -41.57 -1.33
C GLY A 96 -19.51 -42.70 -1.55
N LYS A 97 -19.47 -43.81 -0.79
CA LYS A 97 -20.31 -44.99 -1.09
C LYS A 97 -20.78 -45.76 0.15
N ASN A 98 -21.46 -45.12 1.08
CA ASN A 98 -22.28 -45.82 2.07
C ASN A 98 -23.40 -44.90 2.58
N GLY A 99 -24.43 -44.70 1.74
CA GLY A 99 -25.54 -43.81 2.07
C GLY A 99 -26.87 -44.18 1.43
N GLN A 100 -27.11 -45.45 1.06
CA GLN A 100 -28.43 -45.88 0.60
C GLN A 100 -28.60 -47.41 0.68
N ALA A 101 -28.71 -47.93 1.91
CA ALA A 101 -29.29 -49.25 2.16
C ALA A 101 -29.78 -49.36 3.61
N ARG A 102 -30.66 -48.45 4.06
CA ARG A 102 -31.57 -48.71 5.18
C ARG A 102 -32.89 -47.98 4.95
N ALA A 103 -33.75 -48.63 4.17
CA ALA A 103 -35.18 -48.48 4.34
C ALA A 103 -35.58 -49.27 5.60
N ASN A 104 -35.82 -48.59 6.72
CA ASN A 104 -36.89 -48.96 7.65
C ASN A 104 -37.13 -47.83 8.66
N GLY A 105 -38.40 -47.68 9.04
CA GLY A 105 -38.97 -46.50 9.69
C GLY A 105 -38.34 -46.12 11.03
N ASP A 106 -38.28 -44.82 11.28
CA ASP A 106 -39.25 -44.16 12.16
C ASP A 106 -39.12 -42.63 12.01
N GLY A 107 -40.25 -41.96 12.00
CA GLY A 107 -40.33 -40.54 11.70
C GLY A 107 -39.81 -39.67 12.84
N GLN A 108 -38.86 -38.79 12.54
CA GLN A 108 -38.76 -37.46 13.15
C GLN A 108 -38.19 -36.48 12.12
N PRO A 109 -38.90 -35.38 11.79
CA PRO A 109 -38.31 -34.30 11.02
C PRO A 109 -37.35 -33.51 11.93
N VAL A 110 -36.05 -33.59 11.66
CA VAL A 110 -35.09 -32.65 12.25
C VAL A 110 -35.27 -31.32 11.53
N GLU A 111 -35.88 -30.40 12.26
CA GLU A 111 -36.08 -28.99 11.94
C GLU A 111 -34.74 -28.35 11.59
N VAL A 112 -34.56 -27.99 10.32
CA VAL A 112 -33.41 -27.22 9.87
C VAL A 112 -33.69 -25.77 10.24
N ALA A 113 -33.07 -25.31 11.32
CA ALA A 113 -33.15 -23.92 11.75
C ALA A 113 -32.63 -23.01 10.62
N ASP A 114 -33.59 -22.37 9.96
CA ASP A 114 -33.42 -21.19 9.13
C ASP A 114 -32.95 -20.03 10.02
N LEU A 115 -31.68 -19.65 9.88
CA LEU A 115 -31.17 -18.36 10.34
C LEU A 115 -30.41 -17.71 9.19
N GLY A 116 -31.19 -17.26 8.20
CA GLY A 116 -31.22 -15.83 7.90
C GLY A 116 -29.98 -15.26 7.22
N VAL A 117 -29.88 -15.48 5.90
CA VAL A 117 -29.30 -14.48 4.99
C VAL A 117 -30.35 -13.41 4.79
N ALA A 118 -30.21 -12.28 5.49
CA ALA A 118 -30.91 -11.03 5.18
C ALA A 118 -29.87 -10.01 4.71
N GLY A 119 -30.03 -9.57 3.46
CA GLY A 119 -29.26 -8.47 2.91
C GLY A 119 -29.80 -7.09 3.33
N ALA A 120 -29.11 -6.07 2.80
CA ALA A 120 -29.42 -4.64 2.78
C ALA A 120 -29.08 -3.85 4.06
N HIS A 121 -28.00 -3.07 4.01
CA HIS A 121 -28.06 -1.63 3.70
C HIS A 121 -26.69 -1.13 3.21
#